data_AF-A0A558IRM0-F1
#
_entry.id   AF-A0A558IRM0-F1
#
_cell.length_a   1.000
_cell.length_b   1.000
_cell.length_c   1.000
_cell.angle_alpha   90.00
_cell.angle_beta   90.00
_cell.angle_gamma   90.00
#
_symmetry.space_group_name_H-M   'P 1'
#
loop_
_entity.id
_entity.type
_entity.pdbx_description
1 polymer ?
#
loop_
_entity_poly.entity_id
_entity_poly.type
_entity_poly.pdbx_seq_one_letter_code
_entity_poly.pdbx_strand_id
1 'polypeptide(L)'
;MLELTAHQQAPWILHDFQWNKEFITELVSRHRAGLSMVDMMTQQVGGGDLCILTERELYKRATGITAEVWTYDAALGAYSG
;
A
#
# COMPACT_ATOMS: atom_id res chain seq x y z
N MET A 1 -12.48 5.16 16.37
CA MET A 1 -11.65 4.00 15.96
C MET A 1 -10.20 4.42 15.76
N LEU A 2 -9.88 5.31 14.82
CA LEU A 2 -8.50 5.78 14.58
C LEU A 2 -7.88 6.48 15.80
N GLU A 3 -8.65 7.30 16.52
CA GLU A 3 -8.21 7.94 17.76
C GLU A 3 -7.83 6.92 18.84
N LEU A 4 -8.60 5.85 19.00
CA LEU A 4 -8.28 4.76 19.94
C LEU A 4 -6.99 4.02 19.53
N THR A 5 -6.78 3.82 18.23
CA THR A 5 -5.52 3.25 17.71
C THR A 5 -4.33 4.17 17.99
N ALA A 6 -4.50 5.48 17.77
CA ALA A 6 -3.45 6.48 18.04
C ALA A 6 -3.06 6.51 19.54
N HIS A 7 -4.01 6.26 20.43
CA HIS A 7 -3.76 6.16 21.87
C HIS A 7 -3.39 4.75 22.35
N GLN A 8 -3.16 3.78 21.44
CA GLN A 8 -2.84 2.38 21.77
C GLN A 8 -3.90 1.68 22.64
N GLN A 9 -5.16 2.10 22.51
CA GLN A 9 -6.30 1.55 23.25
C GLN A 9 -7.17 0.62 22.40
N ALA A 10 -6.90 0.54 21.10
CA ALA A 10 -7.56 -0.37 20.19
C ALA A 10 -6.80 -1.72 20.12
N PRO A 11 -7.45 -2.83 19.75
CA PRO A 11 -6.80 -4.12 19.55
C PRO A 11 -5.90 -4.17 18.30
N TRP A 12 -5.82 -3.07 17.54
CA TRP A 12 -5.04 -2.96 16.31
C TRP A 12 -3.69 -2.29 16.60
N ILE A 13 -2.64 -2.78 15.94
CA ILE A 13 -1.30 -2.18 16.01
C ILE A 13 -1.14 -1.21 14.85
N LEU A 14 -0.70 0.01 15.15
CA LEU A 14 -0.31 0.98 14.12
C LEU A 14 1.06 0.60 13.57
N HIS A 15 1.14 0.36 12.27
CA HIS A 15 2.40 0.18 11.56
C HIS A 15 2.73 1.45 10.79
N ASP A 16 3.79 2.13 11.21
CA ASP A 16 4.34 3.25 10.45
C ASP A 16 5.11 2.73 9.24
N PHE A 17 4.99 3.45 8.11
CA PHE A 17 5.70 3.14 6.89
C PHE A 17 6.59 4.32 6.48
N GLN A 18 7.87 4.05 6.22
CA GLN A 18 8.82 5.08 5.81
C GLN A 18 8.96 5.15 4.29
N TRP A 19 8.85 6.37 3.74
CA TRP A 19 9.10 6.67 2.33
C TRP A 19 10.60 6.78 2.05
N ASN A 20 11.30 5.68 2.28
CA ASN A 20 12.74 5.59 2.10
C ASN A 20 13.11 5.27 0.63
N LYS A 21 14.41 5.14 0.36
CA LYS A 21 14.92 4.83 -0.99
C LYS A 21 14.30 3.55 -1.57
N GLU A 22 14.11 2.52 -0.76
CA GLU A 22 13.53 1.25 -1.20
C GLU A 22 12.07 1.43 -1.62
N PHE A 23 11.29 2.13 -0.81
CA PHE A 23 9.90 2.48 -1.14
C PHE A 23 9.80 3.22 -2.47
N ILE A 24 10.57 4.31 -2.65
CA ILE A 24 10.54 5.09 -3.88
C ILE A 24 11.00 4.26 -5.09
N THR A 25 11.97 3.39 -4.90
CA THR A 25 12.44 2.49 -5.96
C THR A 25 11.34 1.50 -6.36
N GLU A 26 10.68 0.87 -5.40
CA GLU A 26 9.57 -0.05 -5.65
C GLU A 26 8.40 0.69 -6.33
N LEU A 27 8.01 1.85 -5.79
CA LEU A 27 6.93 2.69 -6.29
C LEU A 27 7.11 3.06 -7.77
N VAL A 28 8.33 3.44 -8.16
CA VAL A 28 8.62 3.90 -9.53
C VAL A 28 8.88 2.74 -10.48
N SER A 29 9.56 1.69 -10.02
CA SER A 29 10.17 0.72 -10.93
C SER A 29 9.15 -0.22 -11.58
N ARG A 30 8.35 -0.97 -10.82
CA ARG A 30 7.31 -1.89 -11.34
C ARG A 30 6.32 -2.29 -10.25
N HIS A 31 5.02 -2.08 -10.47
CA HIS A 31 3.99 -2.72 -9.67
C HIS A 31 3.62 -4.09 -10.21
N ARG A 32 2.84 -4.83 -9.43
CA ARG A 32 2.42 -6.23 -9.64
C ARG A 32 1.91 -6.57 -11.05
N ALA A 33 1.48 -5.59 -11.85
CA ALA A 33 1.06 -5.77 -13.24
C ALA A 33 2.20 -5.71 -14.28
N GLY A 34 3.46 -5.54 -13.86
CA GLY A 34 4.59 -5.28 -14.75
C GLY A 34 4.59 -3.87 -15.36
N LEU A 35 3.67 -3.01 -14.91
CA LEU A 35 3.48 -1.65 -15.34
C LEU A 35 4.27 -0.69 -14.45
N SER A 36 4.76 0.40 -15.04
CA SER A 36 5.40 1.48 -14.28
C SER A 36 4.36 2.32 -13.54
N MET A 37 4.82 3.12 -12.58
CA MET A 37 3.98 4.09 -11.86
C MET A 37 3.21 5.01 -12.83
N VAL A 38 3.89 5.47 -13.90
CA VAL A 38 3.31 6.36 -14.92
C VAL A 38 2.22 5.64 -15.70
N ASP A 39 2.43 4.37 -16.04
CA ASP A 39 1.44 3.57 -16.79
C ASP A 39 0.16 3.36 -15.99
N MET A 40 0.24 3.18 -14.67
CA MET A 40 -0.96 3.02 -13.86
C MET A 40 -1.66 4.34 -13.54
N MET A 41 -0.90 5.43 -13.37
CA MET A 41 -1.50 6.76 -13.22
C MET A 41 -2.31 7.16 -14.46
N THR A 42 -1.86 6.78 -15.65
CA THR A 42 -2.63 7.00 -16.90
C THR A 42 -3.88 6.11 -17.01
N GLN A 43 -3.94 5.01 -16.26
CA GLN A 43 -5.11 4.12 -16.15
C GLN A 43 -6.06 4.50 -14.99
N GLN A 44 -5.97 5.75 -14.50
CA GLN A 44 -6.79 6.30 -13.40
C GLN A 44 -6.57 5.65 -12.03
N VAL A 45 -5.47 4.92 -11.81
CA VAL A 45 -5.06 4.56 -10.46
C VAL A 45 -4.43 5.79 -9.82
N GLY A 46 -4.98 6.24 -8.68
CA GLY A 46 -4.46 7.42 -8.00
C GLY A 46 -3.04 7.18 -7.48
N GLY A 47 -2.20 8.23 -7.44
CA GLY A 47 -0.86 8.12 -6.85
C GLY A 47 -0.88 7.60 -5.41
N GLY A 48 -1.94 7.93 -4.65
CA GLY A 48 -2.16 7.39 -3.29
C GLY A 48 -2.43 5.88 -3.26
N ASP A 49 -3.22 5.38 -4.21
CA ASP A 49 -3.50 3.94 -4.34
C ASP A 49 -2.20 3.16 -4.61
N LEU A 50 -1.36 3.70 -5.48
CA LEU A 50 -0.05 3.12 -5.77
C LEU A 50 0.84 3.07 -4.52
N CYS A 51 0.78 4.09 -3.66
CA CYS A 51 1.49 4.08 -2.39
C CYS A 51 0.99 2.94 -1.50
N ILE A 52 -0.32 2.84 -1.28
CA ILE A 52 -0.93 1.78 -0.45
C ILE A 52 -0.53 0.37 -0.93
N LEU A 53 -0.56 0.14 -2.25
CA LEU A 53 -0.14 -1.14 -2.83
C LEU A 53 1.35 -1.42 -2.64
N THR A 54 2.19 -0.39 -2.73
CA THR A 54 3.64 -0.49 -2.51
C THR A 54 3.95 -0.82 -1.04
N GLU A 55 3.30 -0.12 -0.12
CA GLU A 55 3.44 -0.35 1.33
C GLU A 55 3.07 -1.78 1.68
N ARG A 56 1.95 -2.29 1.13
CA ARG A 56 1.52 -3.68 1.31
C ARG A 56 2.59 -4.68 0.85
N GLU A 57 3.15 -4.51 -0.35
CA GLU A 57 4.14 -5.45 -0.87
C GLU A 57 5.43 -5.44 -0.05
N LEU A 58 5.90 -4.27 0.36
CA LEU A 58 7.07 -4.16 1.21
C LEU A 58 6.80 -4.73 2.61
N TYR A 59 5.61 -4.52 3.17
CA TYR A 59 5.20 -5.13 4.43
C TYR A 59 5.18 -6.67 4.34
N LYS A 60 4.62 -7.23 3.27
CA LYS A 60 4.62 -8.69 3.02
C LYS A 60 6.03 -9.24 2.93
N ARG A 61 6.93 -8.55 2.19
CA ARG A 61 8.33 -8.96 2.06
C ARG A 61 9.08 -8.90 3.39
N ALA A 62 8.87 -7.85 4.18
CA ALA A 62 9.56 -7.65 5.45
C ALA A 62 9.08 -8.62 6.56
N THR A 63 7.79 -8.96 6.58
CA THR A 63 7.18 -9.76 7.67
C THR A 63 6.94 -11.23 7.30
N GLY A 64 6.87 -11.56 6.01
CA GLY A 64 6.45 -12.87 5.52
C GLY A 64 4.95 -13.16 5.69
N ILE A 65 4.16 -12.20 6.16
CA ILE A 65 2.72 -12.35 6.39
C ILE A 65 1.96 -12.03 5.11
N THR A 66 0.89 -12.78 4.83
CA THR A 66 -0.08 -12.40 3.80
C THR A 66 -0.85 -11.17 4.24
N ALA A 67 -0.71 -10.06 3.50
CA ALA A 67 -1.47 -8.83 3.73
C ALA A 67 -2.33 -8.50 2.52
N GLU A 68 -3.53 -7.98 2.80
CA GLU A 68 -4.51 -7.50 1.83
C GLU A 68 -4.91 -6.07 2.19
N VAL A 69 -5.40 -5.32 1.21
CA VAL A 69 -5.90 -3.96 1.43
C VAL A 69 -7.42 -3.99 1.54
N TRP A 70 -7.95 -3.57 2.69
CA TRP A 70 -9.38 -3.35 2.84
C TRP A 70 -9.73 -1.94 2.36
N THR A 71 -10.64 -1.84 1.39
CA THR A 71 -11.09 -0.56 0.82
C THR A 71 -12.52 -0.66 0.31
N TYR A 72 -13.23 0.47 0.33
CA TYR A 72 -14.51 0.64 -0.39
C TYR A 72 -14.33 1.15 -1.82
N ASP A 73 -13.12 1.58 -2.18
CA ASP A 73 -12.80 2.04 -3.51
C ASP A 73 -12.68 0.84 -4.47
N ALA A 74 -13.51 0.82 -5.51
CA ALA A 74 -13.57 -0.28 -6.46
C ALA A 74 -12.30 -0.37 -7.34
N ALA A 75 -11.65 0.76 -7.64
CA ALA A 75 -10.43 0.78 -8.44
C ALA A 75 -9.26 0.21 -7.62
N LEU A 76 -9.06 0.67 -6.39
CA LEU A 76 -8.04 0.10 -5.49
C LEU A 76 -8.36 -1.37 -5.14
N GLY A 77 -9.65 -1.68 -4.96
CA GLY A 77 -10.13 -3.04 -4.68
C GLY A 77 -9.78 -4.06 -5.78
N ALA A 78 -9.71 -3.64 -7.03
CA ALA A 78 -9.28 -4.51 -8.14
C ALA A 78 -7.82 -5.00 -7.99
N TYR A 79 -7.00 -4.30 -7.20
CA TYR A 79 -5.59 -4.60 -6.99
C TYR A 79 -5.26 -5.04 -5.55
N SER A 80 -6.26 -5.15 -4.67
CA SER A 80 -6.08 -5.24 -3.22
C SER A 80 -5.77 -6.64 -2.65
N GLY A 81 -5.98 -7.71 -3.43
CA GLY A 81 -5.56 -9.10 -3.11
C GLY A 81 -4.12 -9.43 -3.49
#